data_AF-A0A8C8YPH5-F1
#
_entry.id   AF-A0A8C8YPH5-F1
#
_cell.length_a   1.000
_cell.length_b   1.000
_cell.length_c   1.000
_cell.angle_alpha   90.00
_cell.angle_beta   90.00
_cell.angle_gamma   90.00
#
_symmetry.space_group_name_H-M   'P 1'
#
loop_
_entity.id
_entity.type
_entity.pdbx_description
1 polymer ?
#
loop_
_entity_poly.entity_id
_entity_poly.type
_entity_poly.pdbx_seq_one_letter_code
_entity_poly.pdbx_strand_id
1 'polypeptide(L)' 'MRVLHLLFMVLLVCLLPLPGFSKDITNPVSCFRNKGACVPFACAARQRQVGTCGLHGLRCCRKK' A
#
# COMPACT_ATOMS: atom_id res chain seq x y z
N MET A 1 -35.19 -1.56 18.44
CA MET A 1 -34.48 -2.74 17.92
C MET A 1 -33.86 -2.57 16.52
N ARG A 2 -34.51 -1.90 15.54
CA ARG A 2 -33.93 -1.68 14.19
C ARG A 2 -32.77 -0.68 14.13
N VAL A 3 -32.82 0.38 14.96
CA VAL A 3 -31.80 1.44 15.00
C VAL A 3 -30.43 0.93 15.47
N LEU A 4 -30.42 0.01 16.45
CA LEU A 4 -29.17 -0.58 16.94
C LEU A 4 -28.46 -1.38 15.84
N HIS A 5 -29.24 -2.07 15.00
CA HIS A 5 -28.73 -2.85 13.88
C HIS A 5 -28.09 -1.96 12.79
N LEU A 6 -28.69 -0.79 12.53
CA LEU A 6 -28.13 0.22 11.62
C LEU A 6 -26.81 0.76 12.17
N LEU A 7 -26.76 1.09 13.47
CA LEU A 7 -25.56 1.60 14.13
C LEU A 7 -24.41 0.58 14.07
N PHE A 8 -24.72 -0.69 14.31
CA PHE A 8 -23.75 -1.78 14.31
C PHE A 8 -23.17 -2.04 12.90
N MET A 9 -24.01 -1.94 11.86
CA MET A 9 -23.56 -2.04 10.47
C MET A 9 -22.62 -0.89 10.08
N VAL A 10 -22.92 0.34 10.48
CA VAL A 10 -22.03 1.50 10.24
C VAL A 10 -20.69 1.32 10.96
N LEU A 11 -20.74 0.84 12.21
CA LEU A 11 -19.54 0.57 13.01
C LEU A 11 -18.67 -0.50 12.34
N LEU A 12 -19.26 -1.61 11.89
CA LEU A 12 -18.56 -2.66 11.15
C LEU A 12 -17.90 -2.11 9.88
N VAL A 13 -18.64 -1.36 9.05
CA VAL A 13 -18.09 -0.77 7.81
C VAL A 13 -16.94 0.19 8.08
N CYS A 14 -17.00 0.99 9.16
CA CYS A 14 -15.90 1.88 9.55
C CYS A 14 -14.68 1.13 10.12
N LEU A 15 -14.89 0.00 10.81
CA LEU A 15 -13.81 -0.81 11.34
C LEU A 15 -13.15 -1.71 10.30
N LEU A 16 -13.76 -1.90 9.12
CA LEU A 16 -13.09 -2.63 8.04
C LEU A 16 -11.84 -1.84 7.62
N PRO A 17 -10.64 -2.45 7.68
CA PRO A 17 -9.43 -1.80 7.21
C PRO A 17 -9.59 -1.51 5.73
N LEU A 18 -9.67 -0.23 5.33
CA LEU A 18 -9.77 0.16 3.93
C LEU A 18 -8.58 -0.44 3.17
N PRO A 19 -8.81 -1.43 2.26
CA PRO A 19 -7.76 -2.00 1.46
C PRO A 19 -7.41 -1.00 0.36
N GLY A 20 -6.60 0.02 0.68
CA GLY A 20 -6.30 1.04 -0.32
C GLY A 20 -5.51 2.26 0.13
N PHE A 21 -5.30 2.49 1.42
CA PHE A 21 -4.43 3.60 1.89
C PHE A 21 -2.94 3.23 1.91
N SER A 22 -2.47 2.40 0.98
CA SER A 22 -1.07 2.41 0.60
C SER A 22 -0.83 3.68 -0.19
N LYS A 23 -0.30 4.73 0.45
CA LYS A 23 0.24 5.92 -0.24
C LYS A 23 1.05 5.43 -1.44
N ASP A 24 0.55 5.67 -2.65
CA ASP A 24 1.22 5.22 -3.87
C ASP A 24 2.60 5.88 -3.93
N ILE A 25 3.64 5.09 -3.63
CA ILE A 25 5.02 5.52 -3.80
C ILE A 25 5.23 5.54 -5.30
N THR A 26 5.32 6.72 -5.89
CA THR A 26 5.52 6.91 -7.34
C THR A 26 6.83 7.61 -7.67
N ASN A 27 7.62 8.01 -6.68
CA ASN A 27 8.86 8.76 -6.88
C ASN A 27 10.03 7.99 -6.26
N PRO A 28 11.21 7.89 -6.90
CA PRO A 28 12.40 7.30 -6.31
C PRO A 28 12.72 7.87 -4.92
N VAL A 29 12.58 9.18 -4.72
CA VAL A 29 12.88 9.81 -3.43
C VAL A 29 11.98 9.29 -2.31
N SER A 30 10.67 9.11 -2.57
CA SER A 30 9.75 8.53 -1.59
C SER A 30 10.00 7.04 -1.38
N CYS A 31 10.47 6.31 -2.41
CA CYS A 31 10.90 4.92 -2.28
C CYS A 31 12.08 4.78 -1.31
N PHE A 32 13.14 5.58 -1.52
CA PHE A 32 14.32 5.58 -0.65
C PHE A 32 13.98 6.01 0.79
N ARG A 33 13.15 7.04 0.96
CA ARG A 33 12.66 7.45 2.30
C ARG A 33 11.91 6.34 3.03
N ASN A 34 11.23 5.46 2.30
CA ASN A 34 10.53 4.29 2.83
C ASN A 34 11.44 3.06 3.01
N LYS A 35 12.77 3.23 2.98
CA LYS A 35 13.77 2.15 3.02
C LYS A 35 13.55 1.10 1.91
N GLY A 36 12.98 1.54 0.80
CA GLY A 36 12.87 0.77 -0.43
C GLY A 36 14.02 1.06 -1.38
N ALA A 37 14.13 0.24 -2.41
CA ALA A 37 15.03 0.43 -3.54
C ALA A 37 14.26 0.31 -4.85
N CYS A 38 14.67 1.06 -5.86
CA CYS A 38 14.12 0.96 -7.20
C CYS A 38 14.77 -0.23 -7.92
N VAL A 39 13.96 -1.21 -8.30
CA VAL A 39 14.41 -2.42 -8.97
C VAL A 39 13.71 -2.50 -10.33
N PRO A 40 14.44 -2.83 -11.42
CA PRO A 40 13.83 -3.02 -12.73
C PRO A 40 12.99 -4.31 -12.75
N PHE A 41 11.90 -4.29 -13.51
CA PHE A 41 10.95 -5.40 -13.75
C PHE A 41 10.17 -5.89 -12.53
N ALA A 42 10.84 -6.51 -11.55
CA ALA A 42 10.19 -7.18 -10.42
C ALA A 42 11.03 -7.13 -9.14
N CYS A 43 10.36 -7.16 -7.98
CA CYS A 43 11.03 -7.29 -6.69
C CYS A 43 11.53 -8.72 -6.45
N ALA A 44 12.65 -8.86 -5.75
CA ALA A 44 13.13 -10.18 -5.34
C ALA A 44 12.12 -10.89 -4.42
N ALA A 45 12.17 -12.23 -4.35
CA ALA A 45 11.23 -13.02 -3.54
C ALA A 45 11.21 -12.65 -2.04
N ARG A 46 12.30 -12.08 -1.52
CA ARG A 46 12.42 -11.59 -0.12
C ARG A 46 12.00 -10.13 0.06
N GLN A 47 11.46 -9.50 -0.99
CA GLN A 47 11.04 -8.12 -1.03
C GLN A 47 9.56 -8.04 -1.43
N ARG A 48 8.86 -7.04 -0.88
CA ARG A 48 7.50 -6.70 -1.27
C ARG A 48 7.52 -5.45 -2.16
N GLN A 49 6.68 -5.45 -3.19
CA GLN A 49 6.41 -4.24 -3.96
C GLN A 49 5.58 -3.30 -3.11
N VAL A 50 6.05 -2.07 -2.94
CA VAL A 50 5.37 -1.01 -2.18
C VAL A 50 4.98 0.18 -3.04
N GLY A 51 5.37 0.18 -4.32
CA GLY A 51 5.01 1.19 -5.31
C GLY A 51 5.88 1.10 -6.57
N THR A 52 6.06 2.24 -7.23
CA THR A 52 6.88 2.46 -8.44
C THR A 52 7.88 3.60 -8.21
N CYS A 53 8.87 3.72 -9.10
CA CYS A 53 9.85 4.81 -9.06
C CYS A 53 9.66 5.82 -10.20
N GLY A 54 8.42 6.03 -10.64
CA GLY A 54 8.07 7.09 -11.61
C GLY A 54 8.50 6.83 -13.05
N LEU A 55 9.44 5.91 -13.26
CA LEU A 55 9.92 5.44 -14.54
C LEU A 55 9.24 4.12 -14.91
N HIS A 56 8.86 4.01 -16.17
CA HIS A 56 8.24 2.81 -16.71
C HIS A 56 9.17 1.60 -16.50
N GLY A 57 8.66 0.55 -15.86
CA GLY A 57 9.42 -0.67 -15.59
C GLY A 57 10.25 -0.67 -14.28
N LEU A 58 10.32 0.45 -13.54
CA LEU A 58 10.94 0.46 -12.20
C LEU A 58 9.91 0.36 -11.08
N ARG A 59 10.07 -0.66 -10.24
CA ARG A 59 9.25 -0.91 -9.07
C ARG A 59 9.98 -0.51 -7.80
N CYS A 60 9.25 0.06 -6.84
CA CYS A 60 9.78 0.30 -5.51
C CYS A 60 9.62 -0.98 -4.68
N CYS A 61 10.75 -1.56 -4.27
CA CYS A 61 10.82 -2.81 -3.54
C CYS A 61 11.37 -2.57 -2.13
N ARG A 62 10.67 -3.07 -1.12
CA ARG A 62 11.10 -2.99 0.28
C ARG A 62 11.31 -4.39 0.81
N LYS A 63 12.36 -4.61 1.61
CA LYS A 63 12.50 -5.87 2.36
C LYS A 63 11.24 -6.09 3.22
N LYS A 64 10.74 -7.33 3.24
CA LYS A 64 9.52 -7.69 3.96
C LYS A 64 9.66 -7.35 5.45
#